data_AF-A0A0V1AIZ6-F1
#
_entry.id   AF-A0A0V1AIZ6-F1
#
_cell.length_a   1.000
_cell.length_b   1.000
_cell.length_c   1.000
_cell.angle_alpha   90.00
_cell.angle_beta   90.00
_cell.angle_gamma   90.00
#
_symmetry.space_group_name_H-M   'P 1'
#
loop_
_entity.id
_entity.type
_entity.pdbx_description
1 polymer ?
#
loop_
_entity_poly.entity_id
_entity_poly.type
_entity_poly.pdbx_seq_one_letter_code
_entity_poly.pdbx_strand_id
1 'polypeptide(L)'
;MCRAFKSEHFQLSLAYLADIFEALNSLNLKLQGANANVMAHYDIVQSFIAKISLWLKQVERGNLTWFSRLNELFSDKCISEDLKSKIKEHLRSLQDEFFRYFPDVEPENLIYKLVRNPFLVNVEDLPHDLQEEAIELQFNSLAKDSFE
;
A
#
# COMPACT_ATOMS: atom_id res chain seq x y z
N MET A 1 6.55 -15.59 -36.36
CA MET A 1 6.08 -14.93 -35.12
C MET A 1 5.61 -16.01 -34.17
N CYS A 2 6.24 -16.16 -33.00
CA CYS A 2 6.09 -17.34 -32.13
C CYS A 2 4.65 -17.49 -31.62
N ARG A 3 4.03 -18.67 -31.77
CA ARG A 3 2.63 -18.93 -31.39
C ARG A 3 2.35 -18.68 -29.89
N ALA A 4 3.37 -18.75 -29.04
CA ALA A 4 3.28 -18.54 -27.60
C ALA A 4 2.74 -17.14 -27.20
N PHE A 5 3.14 -16.08 -27.93
CA PHE A 5 2.73 -14.70 -27.66
C PHE A 5 1.26 -14.40 -28.02
N LYS A 6 0.58 -15.34 -28.70
CA LYS A 6 -0.82 -15.21 -29.09
C LYS A 6 -1.79 -15.95 -28.17
N SER A 7 -1.28 -16.66 -27.15
CA SER A 7 -2.17 -17.33 -26.20
C SER A 7 -2.88 -16.30 -25.32
N GLU A 8 -4.18 -16.49 -25.13
CA GLU A 8 -5.02 -15.62 -24.29
C GLU A 8 -4.42 -15.49 -22.89
N HIS A 9 -4.07 -16.61 -22.25
CA HIS A 9 -3.40 -16.62 -20.94
C HIS A 9 -2.14 -15.74 -20.88
N PHE A 10 -1.27 -15.79 -21.90
CA PHE A 10 -0.07 -14.96 -21.94
C PHE A 10 -0.40 -13.47 -22.04
N GLN A 11 -1.32 -13.10 -22.94
CA GLN A 11 -1.71 -11.69 -23.15
C GLN A 11 -2.31 -11.08 -21.89
N LEU A 12 -3.16 -11.84 -21.20
CA LEU A 12 -3.80 -11.39 -19.96
C LEU A 12 -2.80 -11.27 -18.81
N SER A 13 -1.90 -12.25 -18.68
CA SER A 13 -0.82 -12.18 -17.68
C SER A 13 0.09 -10.97 -17.93
N LEU A 14 0.42 -10.69 -19.21
CA LEU A 14 1.24 -9.54 -19.59
C LEU A 14 0.53 -8.21 -19.30
N ALA A 15 -0.77 -8.10 -19.60
CA ALA A 15 -1.55 -6.90 -19.31
C ALA A 15 -1.61 -6.60 -17.82
N TYR A 16 -1.87 -7.63 -17.00
CA TYR A 16 -1.80 -7.53 -15.53
C TYR A 16 -0.44 -7.02 -15.05
N LEU A 17 0.65 -7.64 -15.53
CA LEU A 17 2.00 -7.23 -15.13
C LEU A 17 2.30 -5.78 -15.56
N ALA A 18 1.88 -5.37 -16.75
CA ALA A 18 2.03 -3.99 -17.20
C ALA A 18 1.32 -2.99 -16.28
N ASP A 19 0.10 -3.31 -15.83
CA ASP A 19 -0.64 -2.50 -14.85
C ASP A 19 0.09 -2.42 -13.50
N ILE A 20 0.63 -3.54 -13.00
CA ILE A 20 1.43 -3.57 -11.77
C ILE A 20 2.71 -2.74 -11.90
N PHE A 21 3.46 -2.89 -13.00
CA PHE A 21 4.69 -2.15 -13.22
C PHE A 21 4.45 -0.65 -13.36
N GLU A 22 3.35 -0.23 -13.97
CA GLU A 22 2.96 1.18 -14.00
C GLU A 22 2.64 1.71 -12.60
N ALA A 23 1.93 0.93 -11.78
CA ALA A 23 1.64 1.29 -10.39
C ALA A 23 2.92 1.40 -9.55
N LEU A 24 3.86 0.47 -9.70
CA LEU A 24 5.17 0.49 -9.05
C LEU A 24 6.04 1.66 -9.52
N ASN A 25 6.03 1.97 -10.81
CA ASN A 25 6.75 3.13 -11.34
C ASN A 25 6.17 4.43 -10.78
N SER A 26 4.84 4.53 -10.69
CA SER A 26 4.15 5.67 -10.08
C SER A 26 4.49 5.83 -8.60
N LEU A 27 4.61 4.71 -7.87
CA LEU A 27 5.08 4.71 -6.49
C LEU A 27 6.53 5.21 -6.40
N ASN A 28 7.42 4.64 -7.21
CA ASN A 28 8.83 5.01 -7.24
C ASN A 28 9.03 6.51 -7.52
N LEU A 29 8.30 7.08 -8.48
CA LEU A 29 8.33 8.52 -8.74
C LEU A 29 7.90 9.36 -7.54
N LYS A 30 6.90 8.91 -6.76
CA LYS A 30 6.47 9.59 -5.53
C LYS A 30 7.54 9.53 -4.45
N LEU A 31 8.24 8.40 -4.33
CA LEU A 31 9.35 8.24 -3.38
C LEU A 31 10.59 9.06 -3.77
N GLN A 32 10.78 9.35 -5.07
CA GLN A 32 11.89 10.19 -5.56
C GLN A 32 11.62 11.70 -5.49
N GLY A 33 10.44 12.12 -5.06
CA GLY A 33 10.06 13.54 -5.00
C GLY A 33 10.97 14.35 -4.07
N ALA A 34 11.33 15.57 -4.49
CA ALA A 34 12.14 16.47 -3.67
C ALA A 34 11.41 16.85 -2.37
N ASN A 35 12.17 16.97 -1.26
CA ASN A 35 11.70 17.40 0.06
C ASN A 35 10.72 16.47 0.80
N ALA A 36 10.63 15.18 0.46
CA ALA A 36 9.88 14.23 1.26
C ALA A 36 10.66 13.86 2.55
N ASN A 37 10.06 14.08 3.71
CA ASN A 37 10.61 13.59 4.99
C ASN A 37 10.22 12.12 5.21
N VAL A 38 10.78 11.48 6.24
CA VAL A 38 10.48 10.06 6.57
C VAL A 38 8.98 9.81 6.71
N MET A 39 8.22 10.78 7.23
CA MET A 39 6.77 10.66 7.38
C MET A 39 6.03 10.65 6.04
N ALA A 40 6.42 11.53 5.12
CA ALA A 40 5.86 11.52 3.78
C ALA A 40 6.12 10.17 3.07
N HIS A 41 7.32 9.60 3.22
CA HIS A 41 7.65 8.29 2.66
C HIS A 41 6.82 7.16 3.28
N TYR A 42 6.66 7.16 4.60
CA TYR A 42 5.79 6.21 5.28
C TYR A 42 4.36 6.28 4.74
N ASP A 43 3.76 7.47 4.66
CA ASP A 43 2.39 7.66 4.17
C ASP A 43 2.25 7.16 2.71
N ILE A 44 3.26 7.42 1.87
CA ILE A 44 3.29 6.96 0.48
C ILE A 44 3.30 5.43 0.41
N VAL A 45 4.24 4.77 1.11
CA VAL A 45 4.36 3.31 1.12
C VAL A 45 3.09 2.68 1.70
N GLN A 46 2.61 3.20 2.83
CA GLN A 46 1.44 2.67 3.50
C GLN A 46 0.17 2.79 2.64
N SER A 47 0.02 3.90 1.93
CA SER A 47 -1.07 4.07 0.96
C SER A 47 -1.00 3.04 -0.17
N PHE A 48 0.20 2.61 -0.58
CA PHE A 48 0.37 1.62 -1.63
C PHE A 48 0.06 0.21 -1.14
N ILE A 49 0.52 -0.16 0.06
CA ILE A 49 0.16 -1.42 0.72
C ILE A 49 -1.38 -1.53 0.86
N ALA A 50 -2.04 -0.45 1.28
CA ALA A 50 -3.50 -0.40 1.37
C ALA A 50 -4.19 -0.59 0.01
N LYS A 51 -3.61 -0.08 -1.08
CA LYS A 51 -4.10 -0.33 -2.44
C LYS A 51 -3.96 -1.80 -2.83
N ILE A 52 -2.83 -2.44 -2.53
CA ILE A 52 -2.65 -3.88 -2.79
C ILE A 52 -3.75 -4.69 -2.07
N SER A 53 -4.00 -4.39 -0.78
CA SER A 53 -5.08 -5.00 0.00
C SER A 53 -6.45 -4.80 -0.65
N LEU A 54 -6.72 -3.60 -1.17
CA LEU A 54 -7.97 -3.31 -1.89
C LEU A 54 -8.05 -4.13 -3.18
N TRP A 55 -7.00 -4.12 -4.01
CA TRP A 55 -6.97 -4.85 -5.28
C TRP A 55 -7.19 -6.34 -5.08
N LEU A 56 -6.59 -6.93 -4.06
CA LEU A 56 -6.78 -8.35 -3.71
C LEU A 56 -8.27 -8.66 -3.45
N LYS A 57 -8.95 -7.82 -2.64
CA LYS A 57 -10.38 -7.96 -2.35
C LYS A 57 -11.25 -7.75 -3.60
N GLN A 58 -10.85 -6.85 -4.51
CA GLN A 58 -11.58 -6.60 -5.75
C GLN A 58 -11.45 -7.76 -6.74
N VAL A 59 -10.23 -8.30 -6.90
CA VAL A 59 -9.99 -9.50 -7.72
C VAL A 59 -10.83 -10.67 -7.22
N GLU A 60 -10.94 -10.87 -5.90
CA GLU A 60 -11.78 -11.91 -5.31
C GLU A 60 -13.26 -11.78 -5.72
N ARG A 61 -13.77 -10.54 -5.79
CA ARG A 61 -15.12 -10.19 -6.27
C ARG A 61 -15.25 -10.20 -7.80
N GLY A 62 -14.20 -10.55 -8.54
CA GLY A 62 -14.17 -10.50 -10.00
C GLY A 62 -14.09 -9.09 -10.58
N ASN A 63 -13.80 -8.07 -9.76
CA ASN A 63 -13.66 -6.69 -10.21
C ASN A 63 -12.20 -6.37 -10.55
N LEU A 64 -11.94 -6.08 -11.82
CA LEU A 64 -10.61 -5.78 -12.35
C LEU A 64 -10.40 -4.31 -12.71
N THR A 65 -11.31 -3.41 -12.28
CA THR A 65 -11.28 -1.97 -12.64
C THR A 65 -9.91 -1.30 -12.40
N TRP A 66 -9.14 -1.76 -11.40
CA TRP A 66 -7.83 -1.19 -11.06
C TRP A 66 -6.67 -1.68 -11.94
N PHE A 67 -6.92 -2.65 -12.80
CA PHE A 67 -5.98 -3.18 -13.78
C PHE A 67 -6.54 -2.79 -15.16
N SER A 68 -6.32 -1.54 -15.59
CA SER A 68 -7.00 -0.99 -16.77
C SER A 68 -6.71 -1.79 -18.03
N ARG A 69 -5.45 -2.14 -18.31
CA ARG A 69 -5.09 -2.93 -19.50
C ARG A 69 -5.66 -4.33 -19.42
N LEU A 70 -5.62 -4.94 -18.23
CA LEU A 70 -6.25 -6.23 -18.01
C LEU A 70 -7.76 -6.15 -18.29
N ASN A 71 -8.44 -5.18 -17.68
CA ASN A 71 -9.88 -4.98 -17.77
C ASN A 71 -10.34 -4.68 -19.21
N GLU A 72 -9.57 -3.89 -19.98
CA GLU A 72 -9.84 -3.59 -21.39
C GLU A 72 -9.75 -4.83 -22.28
N LEU A 73 -8.77 -5.71 -22.07
CA LEU A 73 -8.66 -6.97 -22.82
C LEU A 73 -9.78 -7.97 -22.47
N PHE A 74 -10.51 -7.73 -21.38
CA PHE A 74 -11.46 -8.66 -20.79
C PHE A 74 -12.94 -8.25 -20.91
N SER A 75 -13.29 -7.26 -21.73
CA SER A 75 -14.56 -6.53 -21.67
C SER A 75 -15.88 -7.33 -21.66
N ASP A 76 -15.89 -8.67 -21.85
CA ASP A 76 -17.09 -9.53 -21.73
C ASP A 76 -16.83 -10.98 -21.20
N LYS A 77 -15.66 -11.28 -20.60
CA LYS A 77 -15.34 -12.65 -20.11
C LYS A 77 -14.97 -12.67 -18.64
N CYS A 78 -15.42 -13.70 -17.92
CA CYS A 78 -14.88 -14.03 -16.60
C CYS A 78 -13.44 -14.56 -16.78
N ILE A 79 -12.49 -14.02 -16.02
CA ILE A 79 -11.12 -14.54 -15.99
C ILE A 79 -11.15 -15.99 -15.50
N SER A 80 -10.28 -16.84 -16.03
CA SER A 80 -10.15 -18.21 -15.51
C SER A 80 -9.79 -18.17 -14.02
N GLU A 81 -10.34 -19.08 -13.22
CA GLU A 81 -10.01 -19.20 -11.79
C GLU A 81 -8.50 -19.42 -11.56
N ASP A 82 -7.80 -20.08 -12.50
CA ASP A 82 -6.34 -20.23 -12.47
C ASP A 82 -5.61 -18.87 -12.50
N LEU A 83 -5.89 -18.03 -13.50
CA LEU A 83 -5.33 -16.67 -13.58
C LEU A 83 -5.71 -15.82 -12.36
N LYS A 84 -6.96 -15.93 -11.89
CA LYS A 84 -7.42 -15.24 -10.69
C LYS A 84 -6.59 -15.64 -9.46
N SER A 85 -6.31 -16.93 -9.28
CA SER A 85 -5.45 -17.43 -8.18
C SER A 85 -4.05 -16.85 -8.30
N LYS A 86 -3.44 -16.89 -9.50
CA LYS A 86 -2.11 -16.34 -9.76
C LYS A 86 -2.02 -14.85 -9.46
N ILE A 87 -3.02 -14.06 -9.84
CA ILE A 87 -3.08 -12.63 -9.52
C ILE A 87 -3.14 -12.43 -8.00
N LYS A 88 -4.01 -13.16 -7.30
CA LYS A 88 -4.13 -13.06 -5.83
C LYS A 88 -2.84 -13.45 -5.12
N GLU A 89 -2.21 -14.54 -5.53
CA GLU A 89 -0.92 -15.00 -4.98
C GLU A 89 0.19 -13.96 -5.21
N HIS A 90 0.27 -13.40 -6.42
CA HIS A 90 1.23 -12.35 -6.72
C HIS A 90 1.00 -11.10 -5.87
N LEU A 91 -0.25 -10.63 -5.71
CA LEU A 91 -0.56 -9.47 -4.89
C LEU A 91 -0.21 -9.70 -3.41
N ARG A 92 -0.46 -10.90 -2.87
CA ARG A 92 -0.04 -11.26 -1.50
C ARG A 92 1.48 -11.21 -1.37
N SER A 93 2.18 -11.89 -2.26
CA SER A 93 3.65 -11.90 -2.26
C SER A 93 4.22 -10.49 -2.40
N LEU A 94 3.64 -9.65 -3.25
CA LEU A 94 4.05 -8.26 -3.40
C LEU A 94 3.86 -7.46 -2.11
N GLN A 95 2.71 -7.64 -1.43
CA GLN A 95 2.45 -7.02 -0.14
C GLN A 95 3.45 -7.49 0.93
N ASP A 96 3.72 -8.79 1.01
CA ASP A 96 4.70 -9.35 1.93
C ASP A 96 6.10 -8.78 1.69
N GLU A 97 6.48 -8.59 0.42
CA GLU A 97 7.74 -7.93 0.05
C GLU A 97 7.79 -6.46 0.47
N PHE A 98 6.67 -5.73 0.44
CA PHE A 98 6.61 -4.37 0.97
C PHE A 98 6.84 -4.34 2.50
N PHE A 99 6.21 -5.24 3.25
CA PHE A 99 6.44 -5.34 4.69
C PHE A 99 7.87 -5.79 5.02
N ARG A 100 8.44 -6.68 4.21
CA ARG A 100 9.85 -7.12 4.35
C ARG A 100 10.85 -5.99 4.07
N TYR A 101 10.60 -5.18 3.04
CA TYR A 101 11.50 -4.11 2.63
C TYR A 101 11.34 -2.84 3.47
N PHE A 102 10.13 -2.57 3.96
CA PHE A 102 9.79 -1.43 4.81
C PHE A 102 9.19 -1.90 6.15
N PRO A 103 10.00 -2.48 7.04
CA PRO A 103 9.51 -3.06 8.29
C PRO A 103 8.85 -2.03 9.21
N ASP A 104 9.24 -0.76 9.11
CA ASP A 104 8.69 0.30 9.95
C ASP A 104 7.30 0.79 9.49
N VAL A 105 6.81 0.34 8.33
CA VAL A 105 5.54 0.80 7.72
C VAL A 105 4.34 -0.04 8.18
N GLU A 106 4.46 -0.72 9.32
CA GLU A 106 3.34 -1.43 9.91
C GLU A 106 2.20 -0.47 10.29
N PRO A 107 0.92 -0.81 9.97
CA PRO A 107 -0.22 0.08 10.21
C PRO A 107 -0.39 0.54 11.65
N GLU A 108 0.16 -0.21 12.60
CA GLU A 108 0.07 0.03 14.02
C GLU A 108 1.32 0.68 14.63
N ASN A 109 2.26 1.22 13.84
CA ASN A 109 3.45 1.86 14.37
C ASN A 109 3.10 3.06 15.29
N LEU A 110 3.20 2.83 16.60
CA LEU A 110 2.79 3.78 17.64
C LEU A 110 3.73 4.99 17.71
N ILE A 111 5.02 4.78 17.44
CA ILE A 111 6.00 5.86 17.39
C ILE A 111 5.65 6.81 16.23
N TYR A 112 5.23 6.26 15.09
CA TYR A 112 4.77 7.08 13.97
C TYR A 112 3.55 7.93 14.34
N LYS A 113 2.56 7.33 15.03
CA LYS A 113 1.37 8.04 15.50
C LYS A 113 1.75 9.15 16.48
N LEU A 114 2.64 8.87 17.44
CA LEU A 114 3.15 9.84 18.41
C LEU A 114 3.84 11.02 17.72
N VAL A 115 4.74 10.78 16.76
CA VAL A 115 5.44 11.87 16.06
C VAL A 115 4.50 12.65 15.13
N ARG A 116 3.51 11.98 14.52
CA ARG A 116 2.55 12.65 13.62
C ARG A 116 1.57 13.53 14.37
N ASN A 117 1.05 13.06 15.49
CA ASN A 117 0.23 13.87 16.38
C ASN A 117 0.29 13.33 17.81
N PRO A 118 1.12 13.92 18.68
CA PRO A 118 1.26 13.44 20.05
C PRO A 118 0.01 13.71 20.89
N PHE A 119 -0.88 14.61 20.46
CA PHE A 119 -2.09 14.99 21.17
C PHE A 119 -3.28 14.04 20.94
N LEU A 120 -3.15 13.08 20.01
CA LEU A 120 -4.22 12.13 19.65
C LEU A 120 -3.86 10.67 19.91
N VAL A 121 -2.65 10.39 20.40
CA VAL A 121 -2.20 9.01 20.67
C VAL A 121 -2.83 8.48 21.96
N ASN A 122 -3.21 7.20 21.95
CA ASN A 122 -3.59 6.51 23.18
C ASN A 122 -2.32 6.21 23.99
N VAL A 123 -2.18 6.82 25.16
CA VAL A 123 -0.99 6.69 26.01
C VAL A 123 -0.82 5.24 26.48
N GLU A 124 -1.90 4.51 26.74
CA GLU A 124 -1.84 3.14 27.24
C GLU A 124 -1.19 2.16 26.26
N ASP A 125 -1.22 2.48 24.95
CA ASP A 125 -0.60 1.66 23.91
C ASP A 125 0.92 1.93 23.81
N LEU A 126 1.42 3.08 24.28
CA LEU A 126 2.82 3.48 24.14
C LEU A 126 3.79 2.65 25.00
N PRO A 127 5.07 2.56 24.62
CA PRO A 127 6.14 2.08 25.49
C PRO A 127 6.12 2.78 26.86
N HIS A 128 6.33 2.04 27.94
CA HIS A 128 6.17 2.54 29.32
C HIS A 128 7.05 3.75 29.62
N ASP A 129 8.24 3.80 29.00
CA ASP A 129 9.24 4.87 29.08
C ASP A 129 8.85 6.16 28.33
N LEU A 130 7.71 6.17 27.64
CA LEU A 130 7.18 7.35 26.93
C LEU A 130 5.82 7.80 27.47
N GLN A 131 5.19 7.03 28.38
CA GLN A 131 3.81 7.27 28.78
C GLN A 131 3.66 8.55 29.60
N GLU A 132 4.52 8.78 30.59
CA GLU A 132 4.46 9.97 31.44
C GLU A 132 4.76 11.24 30.64
N GLU A 133 5.80 11.24 29.80
CA GLU A 133 6.16 12.36 28.93
C GLU A 133 5.07 12.65 27.89
N ALA A 134 4.42 11.61 27.34
CA ALA A 134 3.29 11.78 26.44
C ALA A 134 2.10 12.43 27.16
N ILE A 135 1.81 12.07 28.41
CA ILE A 135 0.78 12.73 29.23
C ILE A 135 1.12 14.19 29.44
N GLU A 136 2.34 14.50 29.88
CA GLU A 136 2.78 15.88 30.09
C GLU A 136 2.65 16.72 28.81
N LEU A 137 3.03 16.15 27.67
CA LEU A 137 2.89 16.80 26.36
C LEU A 137 1.42 17.00 25.98
N GLN A 138 0.55 16.01 26.19
CA GLN A 138 -0.89 16.09 25.89
C GLN A 138 -1.61 17.19 26.68
N PHE A 139 -1.19 17.46 27.91
CA PHE A 139 -1.74 18.51 28.77
C PHE A 139 -1.01 19.86 28.67
N ASN A 140 0.03 19.97 27.83
CA ASN A 140 0.69 21.23 27.55
C ASN A 140 -0.10 22.05 26.52
N SER A 141 -1.00 22.91 26.99
CA SER A 141 -1.86 23.74 26.13
C SER A 141 -1.06 24.65 25.18
N LEU A 142 0.05 25.22 25.64
CA LEU A 142 0.90 26.09 24.81
C LEU A 142 1.53 25.33 23.63
N ALA A 143 2.00 24.11 23.89
CA ALA A 143 2.54 23.25 22.85
C ALA A 143 1.46 22.82 21.86
N LYS A 144 0.25 22.51 22.35
CA LYS A 144 -0.89 22.14 21.51
C LYS A 144 -1.32 23.29 20.60
N ASP A 145 -1.49 24.49 21.15
CA ASP A 145 -1.87 25.68 20.40
C ASP A 145 -0.83 26.07 19.33
N SER A 146 0.45 25.75 19.56
CA SER A 146 1.53 26.02 18.59
C SER A 146 1.65 24.95 17.49
N PHE A 147 1.02 23.78 17.69
CA PHE A 147 1.07 22.65 16.77
C PHE A 147 -0.04 22.70 15.71
N GLU A 148 -1.19 23.29 16.05
CA GLU A 148 -2.34 23.52 15.16
C GLU A 148 -2.17 24.75 14.25
#